data_AF-A0A6B3B2U2-F1
#
_entry.id   AF-A0A6B3B2U2-F1
#
_cell.length_a   1.000
_cell.length_b   1.000
_cell.length_c   1.000
_cell.angle_alpha   90.00
_cell.angle_beta   90.00
_cell.angle_gamma   90.00
#
_symmetry.space_group_name_H-M   'P 1'
#
loop_
_entity.id
_entity.type
_entity.pdbx_description
1 polymer ?
#
loop_
_entity_poly.entity_id
_entity_poly.type
_entity_poly.pdbx_seq_one_letter_code
_entity_poly.pdbx_strand_id
1 'polypeptide(L)'
;MSMYLHRSAKTKVLRKAGASRCKYCNTPIEWFERYDALRIPLTTEFPTRRIPSKMRWHVEHGIAYPGTDASNGYCRIPHPAICPAFDHPDLPPDIHELVRVLAVRMRVAIENGEFIPYVEPATQEEVENPEPEGTQAVRHVIAYSGMLRIGPCAIEDLQCIGRDGQTGQRCENAVCDLSEGSWEPVSIDEDQVAGRLGQAVLSLTGGIIWAWQVADFNIALRWWKQRCPEHHNSSEPDHVPNEFVPFHPLRHDAYVLTERPTGYDLISETRGGVVIHDGPTTRTTCATPSCSNTSLLAYPDTWLCWQCEKRERYRHRVHQRWVKLAATAEPTGSTP
;
A
#
# COMPACT_ATOMS: atom_id res chain seq x y z
N MET A 1 39.01 -0.64 22.70
CA MET A 1 40.26 -0.15 22.09
C MET A 1 39.92 1.06 21.26
N SER A 2 40.39 2.26 21.63
CA SER A 2 40.02 3.50 20.94
C SER A 2 40.78 3.66 19.61
N MET A 3 40.05 3.99 18.54
CA MET A 3 40.62 4.25 17.22
C MET A 3 41.16 5.69 17.19
N TYR A 4 42.48 5.85 17.34
CA TYR A 4 43.14 7.15 17.33
C TYR A 4 43.66 7.51 15.93
N LEU A 5 43.47 8.77 15.53
CA LEU A 5 44.16 9.39 14.40
C LEU A 5 45.67 9.39 14.68
N HIS A 6 46.47 8.76 13.82
CA HIS A 6 47.91 8.61 14.02
C HIS A 6 48.67 9.86 13.56
N ARG A 7 49.67 10.28 14.34
CA ARG A 7 50.45 11.52 14.13
C ARG A 7 51.20 11.60 12.79
N SER A 8 51.33 10.49 12.06
CA SER A 8 52.06 10.39 10.79
C SER A 8 51.17 10.29 9.54
N ALA A 9 49.85 10.46 9.66
CA ALA A 9 48.99 10.66 8.49
C ALA A 9 49.49 11.87 7.68
N LYS A 10 49.68 11.71 6.37
CA LYS A 10 50.24 12.76 5.51
C LYS A 10 49.18 13.82 5.17
N THR A 11 47.90 13.46 5.19
CA THR A 11 46.80 14.41 4.99
C THR A 11 46.13 14.78 6.33
N LYS A 12 46.82 15.58 7.15
CA LYS A 12 46.23 16.12 8.39
C LYS A 12 45.17 17.20 8.14
N VAL A 13 45.14 17.75 6.92
CA VAL A 13 44.27 18.86 6.54
C VAL A 13 43.55 18.47 5.25
N LEU A 14 42.22 18.53 5.26
CA LEU A 14 41.40 18.35 4.06
C LEU A 14 41.76 19.43 3.05
N ARG A 15 41.86 19.11 1.76
CA ARG A 15 42.14 20.14 0.75
C ARG A 15 40.99 21.15 0.73
N LYS A 16 41.31 22.44 0.90
CA LYS A 16 40.33 23.52 1.09
C LYS A 16 39.24 23.59 0.01
N ALA A 17 39.55 23.15 -1.22
CA ALA A 17 38.61 23.11 -2.34
C ALA A 17 37.66 21.89 -2.37
N GLY A 18 38.00 20.80 -1.69
CA GLY A 18 37.20 19.56 -1.65
C GLY A 18 36.60 19.24 -0.28
N ALA A 19 37.01 19.98 0.76
CA ALA A 19 36.55 19.83 2.12
C ALA A 19 35.12 20.36 2.28
N SER A 20 34.22 19.49 2.76
CA SER A 20 32.89 19.90 3.20
C SER A 20 32.55 19.22 4.53
N ARG A 21 31.38 19.53 5.08
CA ARG A 21 30.80 18.78 6.19
C ARG A 21 29.57 18.04 5.68
N CYS A 22 29.34 16.84 6.20
CA CYS A 22 28.14 16.10 5.89
C CYS A 22 26.92 16.87 6.42
N LYS A 23 25.93 17.13 5.56
CA LYS A 23 24.71 17.86 5.94
C LYS A 23 23.88 17.12 7.00
N TYR A 24 24.02 15.80 7.11
CA TYR A 24 23.24 14.96 8.01
C TYR A 24 23.88 14.76 9.39
N CYS A 25 25.22 14.73 9.49
CA CYS A 25 25.91 14.43 10.76
C CYS A 25 27.05 15.38 11.11
N ASN A 26 27.26 16.43 10.32
CA ASN A 26 28.32 17.43 10.47
C ASN A 26 29.77 16.90 10.39
N THR A 27 29.96 15.60 10.10
CA THR A 27 31.29 15.00 10.02
C THR A 27 32.08 15.61 8.84
N PRO A 28 33.36 15.99 9.04
CA PRO A 28 34.20 16.47 7.95
C PRO A 28 34.43 15.39 6.89
N ILE A 29 34.25 15.76 5.63
CA ILE A 29 34.42 14.90 4.45
C ILE A 29 35.22 15.63 3.37
N GLU A 30 35.87 14.88 2.48
CA GLU A 30 36.48 15.41 1.26
C GLU A 30 35.94 14.68 0.04
N TRP A 31 35.53 15.43 -0.98
CA TRP A 31 35.00 14.87 -2.21
C TRP A 31 36.09 14.57 -3.22
N PHE A 32 36.07 13.36 -3.77
CA PHE A 32 36.97 12.92 -4.84
C PHE A 32 36.20 12.46 -6.06
N GLU A 33 36.80 12.60 -7.22
CA GLU A 33 36.38 11.85 -8.40
C GLU A 33 36.81 10.40 -8.23
N ARG A 34 35.94 9.47 -8.61
CA ARG A 34 36.22 8.04 -8.70
C ARG A 34 36.72 7.71 -10.10
N TYR A 35 37.29 6.53 -10.25
CA TYR A 35 37.72 5.99 -11.54
C TYR A 35 36.58 5.89 -12.60
N ASP A 36 35.32 5.89 -12.17
CA ASP A 36 34.11 5.86 -13.02
C ASP A 36 33.49 7.25 -13.25
N ALA A 37 34.27 8.33 -13.02
CA ALA A 37 33.85 9.73 -13.12
C ALA A 37 32.72 10.15 -12.16
N LEU A 38 32.31 9.31 -11.21
CA LEU A 38 31.40 9.68 -10.13
C LEU A 38 32.15 10.38 -9.00
N ARG A 39 31.45 11.18 -8.19
CA ARG A 39 32.04 11.75 -6.98
C ARG A 39 31.77 10.89 -5.75
N ILE A 40 32.75 10.78 -4.86
CA ILE A 40 32.64 10.06 -3.59
C ILE A 40 33.11 10.93 -2.42
N PRO A 41 32.31 11.04 -1.35
CA PRO A 41 32.74 11.69 -0.13
C PRO A 41 33.54 10.69 0.72
N LEU A 42 34.83 10.94 0.88
CA LEU A 42 35.71 10.14 1.72
C LEU A 42 35.99 10.84 3.05
N THR A 43 36.23 10.03 4.07
CA THR A 43 36.70 10.48 5.38
C THR A 43 38.17 10.90 5.34
N THR A 44 38.66 11.36 6.50
CA THR A 44 40.09 11.42 6.79
C THR A 44 40.74 10.02 6.79
N GLU A 45 42.07 9.98 6.80
CA GLU A 45 42.87 8.76 6.76
C GLU A 45 42.79 7.96 8.08
N PHE A 46 42.66 6.63 7.95
CA PHE A 46 42.67 5.64 9.02
C PHE A 46 43.78 4.60 8.77
N PRO A 47 44.37 4.00 9.83
CA PRO A 47 45.30 2.89 9.66
C PRO A 47 44.64 1.68 9.00
N THR A 48 45.17 1.23 7.86
CA THR A 48 44.65 0.14 7.03
C THR A 48 44.34 -1.13 7.82
N ARG A 49 45.20 -1.46 8.80
CA ARG A 49 45.07 -2.68 9.63
C ARG A 49 43.78 -2.77 10.45
N ARG A 50 43.10 -1.64 10.70
CA ARG A 50 41.86 -1.59 11.50
C ARG A 50 40.59 -1.55 10.65
N ILE A 51 40.72 -1.37 9.34
CA ILE A 51 39.59 -1.19 8.44
C ILE A 51 39.44 -2.47 7.60
N PRO A 52 38.23 -3.06 7.46
CA PRO A 52 38.00 -4.18 6.56
C PRO A 52 38.33 -3.84 5.12
N SER A 53 38.94 -4.75 4.36
CA SER A 53 39.35 -4.53 2.95
C SER A 53 38.24 -3.95 2.08
N LYS A 54 37.00 -4.42 2.23
CA LYS A 54 35.82 -3.95 1.49
C LYS A 54 35.49 -2.46 1.67
N MET A 55 35.95 -1.84 2.75
CA MET A 55 35.65 -0.44 3.08
C MET A 55 36.82 0.50 2.82
N ARG A 56 37.96 -0.02 2.37
CA ARG A 56 39.18 0.76 2.17
C ARG A 56 39.15 1.46 0.83
N TRP A 57 39.52 2.72 0.84
CA TRP A 57 39.74 3.54 -0.34
C TRP A 57 41.08 4.24 -0.21
N HIS A 58 41.72 4.51 -1.34
CA HIS A 58 42.90 5.36 -1.42
C HIS A 58 42.70 6.40 -2.51
N VAL A 59 43.53 7.44 -2.50
CA VAL A 59 43.48 8.52 -3.48
C VAL A 59 44.83 8.62 -4.15
N GLU A 60 44.85 8.43 -5.46
CA GLU A 60 46.04 8.52 -6.28
C GLU A 60 45.81 9.61 -7.35
N HIS A 61 46.72 10.57 -7.46
CA HIS A 61 46.61 11.72 -8.37
C HIS A 61 45.27 12.50 -8.29
N GLY A 62 44.60 12.46 -7.14
CA GLY A 62 43.29 13.12 -6.94
C GLY A 62 42.07 12.25 -7.26
N ILE A 63 42.28 11.05 -7.79
CA ILE A 63 41.23 10.08 -8.11
C ILE A 63 41.15 9.03 -6.99
N ALA A 64 39.94 8.71 -6.56
CA ALA A 64 39.64 7.72 -5.53
C ALA A 64 39.49 6.33 -6.13
N TYR A 65 40.23 5.38 -5.56
CA TYR A 65 40.23 3.97 -5.93
C TYR A 65 39.89 3.08 -4.73
N PRO A 66 39.15 1.97 -4.94
CA PRO A 66 38.92 0.99 -3.90
C PRO A 66 40.24 0.30 -3.51
N GLY A 67 40.33 -0.16 -2.26
CA GLY A 67 41.51 -0.83 -1.71
C GLY A 67 42.48 0.11 -1.00
N THR A 68 43.75 -0.26 -1.00
CA THR A 68 44.82 0.42 -0.26
C THR A 68 45.95 0.78 -1.21
N ASP A 69 46.52 1.95 -1.00
CA ASP A 69 47.79 2.30 -1.63
C ASP A 69 48.89 1.38 -1.07
N ALA A 70 49.69 0.77 -1.96
CA ALA A 70 50.79 -0.12 -1.58
C ALA A 70 51.88 0.60 -0.79
N SER A 71 52.00 1.92 -0.92
CA SER A 71 53.07 2.72 -0.33
C SER A 71 52.76 3.24 1.08
N ASN A 72 51.49 3.27 1.46
CA ASN A 72 51.03 4.04 2.61
C ASN A 72 50.07 3.18 3.44
N GLY A 73 50.44 2.82 4.67
CA GLY A 73 49.65 1.96 5.57
C GLY A 73 48.33 2.56 6.07
N TYR A 74 47.74 3.46 5.29
CA TYR A 74 46.52 4.21 5.55
C TYR A 74 45.51 4.02 4.43
N CYS A 75 44.24 4.11 4.78
CA CYS A 75 43.12 4.13 3.86
C CYS A 75 42.09 5.16 4.31
N ARG A 76 41.12 5.45 3.45
CA ARG A 76 39.94 6.26 3.73
C ARG A 76 38.69 5.38 3.61
N ILE A 77 37.57 5.87 4.11
CA ILE A 77 36.30 5.16 4.11
C ILE A 77 35.26 6.07 3.43
N PRO A 78 34.34 5.54 2.61
CA PRO A 78 33.20 6.30 2.11
C PRO A 78 32.35 6.75 3.29
N HIS A 79 32.13 8.06 3.42
CA HIS A 79 31.39 8.58 4.57
C HIS A 79 29.97 8.00 4.72
N PRO A 80 29.18 7.77 3.64
CA PRO A 80 27.86 7.14 3.75
C PRO A 80 27.90 5.79 4.46
N ALA A 81 28.99 5.03 4.35
CA ALA A 81 29.13 3.71 4.99
C ALA A 81 29.42 3.78 6.50
N ILE A 82 29.64 4.98 7.05
CA ILE A 82 29.91 5.19 8.49
C ILE A 82 29.20 6.43 9.06
N CYS A 83 28.26 7.00 8.31
CA CYS A 83 27.57 8.22 8.72
C CYS A 83 26.61 7.89 9.86
N PRO A 84 26.74 8.52 11.05
CA PRO A 84 25.90 8.20 12.20
C PRO A 84 24.44 8.67 12.06
N ALA A 85 24.10 9.39 10.98
CA ALA A 85 22.72 9.76 10.66
C ALA A 85 21.94 8.65 9.93
N PHE A 86 22.60 7.53 9.61
CA PHE A 86 21.98 6.36 8.98
C PHE A 86 22.29 5.11 9.81
N ASP A 87 21.40 4.13 9.76
CA ASP A 87 21.60 2.82 10.38
C ASP A 87 22.47 1.91 9.51
N HIS A 88 23.29 1.10 10.16
CA HIS A 88 24.24 0.21 9.50
C HIS A 88 24.25 -1.17 10.18
N PRO A 89 23.29 -2.05 9.89
CA PRO A 89 23.12 -3.33 10.62
C PRO A 89 24.28 -4.31 10.41
N ASP A 90 24.95 -4.27 9.25
CA ASP A 90 25.95 -5.26 8.82
C ASP A 90 27.41 -4.79 9.00
N LEU A 91 27.66 -3.82 9.87
CA LEU A 91 29.02 -3.33 10.08
C LEU A 91 29.85 -4.26 10.97
N PRO A 92 31.14 -4.43 10.65
CA PRO A 92 32.06 -5.10 11.58
C PRO A 92 32.16 -4.34 12.90
N PRO A 93 32.38 -5.02 14.04
CA PRO A 93 32.39 -4.40 15.37
C PRO A 93 33.32 -3.19 15.51
N ASP A 94 34.52 -3.27 14.93
CA ASP A 94 35.50 -2.17 14.94
C ASP A 94 35.00 -0.90 14.22
N ILE A 95 34.14 -1.06 13.21
CA ILE A 95 33.53 0.06 12.47
C ILE A 95 32.28 0.57 13.19
N HIS A 96 31.50 -0.30 13.84
CA HIS A 96 30.41 0.14 14.72
C HIS A 96 30.90 1.09 15.80
N GLU A 97 32.06 0.82 16.40
CA GLU A 97 32.64 1.71 17.41
C GLU A 97 33.00 3.09 16.83
N LEU A 98 33.50 3.14 15.59
CA LEU A 98 33.72 4.40 14.88
C LEU A 98 32.41 5.17 14.67
N VAL A 99 31.34 4.49 14.22
CA VAL A 99 30.02 5.10 14.05
C VAL A 99 29.48 5.64 15.37
N ARG A 100 29.63 4.91 16.48
CA ARG A 100 29.24 5.39 17.82
C ARG A 100 29.98 6.65 18.23
N VAL A 101 31.30 6.72 18.00
CA VAL A 101 32.09 7.92 18.30
C VAL A 101 31.59 9.11 17.46
N LEU A 102 31.28 8.90 16.18
CA LEU A 102 30.70 9.94 15.33
C LEU A 102 29.29 10.35 15.79
N ALA A 103 28.47 9.40 16.26
CA ALA A 103 27.14 9.68 16.80
C ALA A 103 27.20 10.54 18.07
N VAL A 104 28.14 10.26 18.98
CA VAL A 104 28.36 11.09 20.17
C VAL A 104 28.77 12.51 19.77
N ARG A 105 29.68 12.66 18.80
CA ARG A 105 30.10 13.98 18.30
C ARG A 105 28.95 14.74 17.64
N MET A 106 28.13 14.06 16.84
CA MET A 106 26.94 14.64 16.24
C MET A 106 25.99 15.15 17.33
N ARG A 107 25.70 14.33 18.35
CA ARG A 107 24.83 14.72 19.47
C ARG A 107 25.37 15.94 20.23
N VAL A 108 26.65 15.94 20.59
CA VAL A 108 27.28 17.09 21.27
C VAL A 108 27.20 18.36 20.42
N ALA A 109 27.41 18.27 19.10
CA ALA A 109 27.29 19.42 18.22
C ALA A 109 25.84 19.95 18.12
N ILE A 110 24.84 19.07 18.21
CA ILE A 110 23.41 19.44 18.27
C ILE A 110 23.11 20.14 19.59
N GLU A 111 23.51 19.53 20.72
CA GLU A 111 23.28 20.07 22.07
C GLU A 111 23.94 21.45 22.27
N ASN A 112 25.11 21.68 21.67
CA ASN A 112 25.80 22.96 21.70
C ASN A 112 25.23 24.00 20.71
N GLY A 113 24.27 23.64 19.86
CA GLY A 113 23.73 24.52 18.81
C GLY A 113 24.71 24.80 17.65
N GLU A 114 25.80 24.04 17.55
CA GLU A 114 26.79 24.15 16.46
C GLU A 114 26.32 23.48 15.16
N PHE A 115 25.32 22.60 15.26
CA PHE A 115 24.81 21.83 14.15
C PHE A 115 23.31 21.61 14.26
N ILE A 116 22.59 21.90 13.18
CA ILE A 116 21.19 21.53 13.00
C ILE A 116 21.18 20.46 11.91
N PRO A 117 20.74 19.22 12.21
CA PRO A 117 20.65 18.16 11.21
C PRO A 117 19.77 18.60 10.05
N TYR A 118 20.26 18.39 8.83
CA TYR A 118 19.43 18.57 7.66
C TYR A 118 18.31 17.52 7.67
N VAL A 119 17.07 17.99 7.72
CA VAL A 119 15.88 17.19 7.46
C VAL A 119 15.49 17.47 6.01
N GLU A 120 15.36 16.41 5.22
CA GLU A 120 14.86 16.51 3.85
C GLU A 120 13.44 17.10 3.92
N PRO A 121 13.15 18.21 3.21
CA PRO A 121 11.82 18.78 3.23
C PRO A 121 10.84 17.76 2.63
N ALA A 122 9.72 17.55 3.32
CA ALA A 122 8.64 16.74 2.80
C ALA A 122 8.19 17.29 1.45
N THR A 123 7.99 16.39 0.51
CA THR A 123 7.39 16.70 -0.80
C THR A 123 5.96 17.20 -0.61
N GLN A 124 5.43 17.93 -1.59
CA GLN A 124 4.05 18.41 -1.54
C GLN A 124 3.05 17.26 -1.34
N GLU A 125 3.28 16.12 -2.00
CA GLU A 125 2.45 14.92 -1.86
C GLU A 125 2.47 14.32 -0.44
N GLU A 126 3.62 14.35 0.24
CA GLU A 126 3.76 13.91 1.63
C GLU A 126 3.05 14.82 2.61
N VAL A 127 3.04 16.13 2.34
CA VAL A 127 2.30 17.11 3.16
C VAL A 127 0.79 16.97 2.94
N GLU A 128 0.36 16.72 1.71
CA GLU A 128 -1.06 16.52 1.36
C GLU A 128 -1.60 15.19 1.90
N ASN A 129 -0.74 14.17 2.01
CA ASN A 129 -1.10 12.82 2.46
C ASN A 129 -0.18 12.39 3.61
N PRO A 130 -0.35 12.93 4.82
CA PRO A 130 0.47 12.56 5.97
C PRO A 130 0.23 11.10 6.37
N GLU A 131 1.26 10.43 6.89
CA GLU A 131 1.10 9.11 7.51
C GLU A 131 0.15 9.20 8.73
N PRO A 132 -0.71 8.19 8.97
CA PRO A 132 -1.54 8.16 10.17
C PRO A 132 -0.68 7.92 11.43
N GLU A 133 -1.10 8.46 12.57
CA GLU A 133 -0.33 8.38 13.83
C GLU A 133 -0.17 6.93 14.34
N GLY A 134 -1.11 6.05 14.02
CA GLY A 134 -1.15 4.65 14.48
C GLY A 134 -0.53 3.63 13.52
N THR A 135 0.42 4.03 12.65
CA THR A 135 1.06 3.09 11.72
C THR A 135 1.79 1.96 12.44
N GLN A 136 1.59 0.73 11.97
CA GLN A 136 2.25 -0.46 12.46
C GLN A 136 3.45 -0.84 11.59
N ALA A 137 4.31 -1.72 12.14
CA ALA A 137 5.49 -2.22 11.44
C ALA A 137 5.15 -3.07 10.20
N VAL A 138 3.98 -3.72 10.20
CA VAL A 138 3.45 -4.45 9.05
C VAL A 138 2.27 -3.68 8.50
N ARG A 139 2.31 -3.35 7.21
CA ARG A 139 1.25 -2.66 6.48
C ARG A 139 1.05 -3.32 5.14
N HIS A 140 -0.19 -3.44 4.74
CA HIS A 140 -0.54 -4.06 3.47
C HIS A 140 -1.03 -3.03 2.47
N VAL A 141 -0.68 -3.27 1.20
CA VAL A 141 -1.16 -2.50 0.06
C VAL A 141 -2.47 -3.10 -0.41
N ILE A 142 -3.48 -2.28 -0.59
CA ILE A 142 -4.80 -2.63 -1.12
C ILE A 142 -4.88 -2.06 -2.54
N ALA A 143 -5.36 -2.89 -3.46
CA ALA A 143 -5.47 -2.56 -4.88
C ALA A 143 -6.93 -2.62 -5.35
N TYR A 144 -7.32 -1.63 -6.15
CA TYR A 144 -8.54 -1.70 -6.94
C TYR A 144 -8.43 -0.87 -8.23
N SER A 145 -8.62 -1.50 -9.39
CA SER A 145 -8.64 -0.83 -10.70
C SER A 145 -7.42 0.07 -10.95
N GLY A 146 -6.23 -0.39 -10.54
CA GLY A 146 -4.97 0.35 -10.69
C GLY A 146 -4.71 1.40 -9.60
N MET A 147 -5.66 1.68 -8.71
CA MET A 147 -5.42 2.51 -7.54
C MET A 147 -4.81 1.67 -6.42
N LEU A 148 -3.66 2.11 -5.91
CA LEU A 148 -2.97 1.50 -4.78
C LEU A 148 -3.06 2.42 -3.57
N ARG A 149 -3.48 1.86 -2.43
CA ARG A 149 -3.47 2.55 -1.14
C ARG A 149 -2.87 1.64 -0.08
N ILE A 150 -2.30 2.24 0.95
CA ILE A 150 -1.73 1.52 2.08
C ILE A 150 -2.45 1.93 3.36
N GLY A 151 -2.90 0.93 4.12
CA GLY A 151 -3.56 1.12 5.41
C GLY A 151 -2.56 1.34 6.54
N PRO A 152 -3.02 1.66 7.77
CA PRO A 152 -2.16 1.84 8.93
C PRO A 152 -1.53 0.53 9.44
N CYS A 153 -2.07 -0.63 9.07
CA CYS A 153 -1.65 -1.94 9.56
C CYS A 153 -1.85 -3.04 8.49
N ALA A 154 -1.65 -4.30 8.89
CA ALA A 154 -2.05 -5.47 8.10
C ALA A 154 -3.58 -5.47 7.87
N ILE A 155 -4.05 -6.19 6.84
CA ILE A 155 -5.46 -6.11 6.42
C ILE A 155 -6.40 -6.71 7.47
N GLU A 156 -5.97 -7.76 8.15
CA GLU A 156 -6.68 -8.45 9.22
C GLU A 156 -6.84 -7.59 10.48
N ASP A 157 -5.90 -6.68 10.72
CA ASP A 157 -5.91 -5.77 11.86
C ASP A 157 -6.57 -4.42 11.53
N LEU A 158 -7.05 -4.26 10.29
CA LEU A 158 -7.63 -3.01 9.82
C LEU A 158 -8.99 -2.76 10.49
N GLN A 159 -9.03 -1.80 11.41
CA GLN A 159 -10.23 -1.46 12.16
C GLN A 159 -11.10 -0.41 11.48
N CYS A 160 -12.41 -0.55 11.63
CA CYS A 160 -13.40 0.42 11.19
C CYS A 160 -13.13 1.80 11.83
N ILE A 161 -13.27 2.88 11.06
CA ILE A 161 -13.17 4.25 11.61
C ILE A 161 -14.49 4.78 12.15
N GLY A 162 -15.60 4.07 11.91
CA GLY A 162 -16.92 4.47 12.39
C GLY A 162 -17.00 4.53 13.90
N ARG A 163 -17.83 5.43 14.42
CA ARG A 163 -18.18 5.47 15.83
C ARG A 163 -19.26 4.43 16.12
N ASP A 164 -19.04 3.64 17.16
CA ASP A 164 -20.06 2.74 17.69
C ASP A 164 -21.13 3.56 18.43
N GLY A 165 -22.39 3.42 18.03
CA GLY A 165 -23.51 4.16 18.63
C GLY A 165 -23.83 3.79 20.08
N GLN A 166 -23.46 2.59 20.53
CA GLN A 166 -23.67 2.12 21.91
C GLN A 166 -22.58 2.58 22.86
N THR A 167 -21.31 2.41 22.46
CA THR A 167 -20.15 2.71 23.32
C THR A 167 -19.64 4.14 23.13
N GLY A 168 -19.95 4.76 21.99
CA GLY A 168 -19.41 6.05 21.58
C GLY A 168 -17.91 6.02 21.24
N GLN A 169 -17.28 4.84 21.23
CA GLN A 169 -15.87 4.63 20.92
C GLN A 169 -15.67 4.27 19.44
N ARG A 170 -14.42 4.11 19.02
CA ARG A 170 -14.09 3.54 17.71
C ARG A 170 -14.70 2.13 17.61
N CYS A 171 -15.33 1.84 16.48
CA CYS A 171 -15.83 0.51 16.18
C CYS A 171 -14.67 -0.50 16.13
N GLU A 172 -14.77 -1.56 16.93
CA GLU A 172 -13.75 -2.62 17.01
C GLU A 172 -13.82 -3.62 15.85
N ASN A 173 -14.91 -3.63 15.07
CA ASN A 173 -15.07 -4.53 13.93
C ASN A 173 -14.02 -4.28 12.84
N ALA A 174 -13.52 -5.37 12.27
CA ALA A 174 -12.59 -5.35 11.14
C ALA A 174 -13.25 -4.79 9.87
N VAL A 175 -12.47 -4.08 9.08
CA VAL A 175 -12.84 -3.66 7.71
C VAL A 175 -12.71 -4.83 6.75
N CYS A 176 -11.72 -5.70 6.98
CA CYS A 176 -11.41 -6.83 6.13
C CYS A 176 -12.37 -7.99 6.36
N ASP A 177 -12.95 -8.47 5.25
CA ASP A 177 -13.48 -9.82 5.12
C ASP A 177 -12.66 -10.52 4.03
N LEU A 178 -12.04 -11.66 4.38
CA LEU A 178 -11.13 -12.39 3.50
C LEU A 178 -11.81 -12.93 2.23
N SER A 179 -13.15 -12.98 2.18
CA SER A 179 -13.90 -13.35 0.99
C SER A 179 -14.01 -12.24 -0.05
N GLU A 180 -13.67 -11.01 0.32
CA GLU A 180 -13.89 -9.81 -0.48
C GLU A 180 -12.70 -9.41 -1.36
N GLY A 181 -11.68 -10.25 -1.39
CA GLY A 181 -10.50 -10.02 -2.20
C GLY A 181 -9.56 -11.21 -2.16
N SER A 182 -8.41 -11.02 -2.78
CA SER A 182 -7.32 -11.98 -2.74
C SER A 182 -6.00 -11.28 -2.97
N TRP A 183 -4.92 -11.91 -2.51
CA TRP A 183 -3.58 -11.49 -2.87
C TRP A 183 -3.33 -11.70 -4.36
N GLU A 184 -3.06 -10.63 -5.09
CA GLU A 184 -2.73 -10.65 -6.50
C GLU A 184 -1.43 -9.88 -6.79
N PRO A 185 -0.67 -10.29 -7.82
CA PRO A 185 0.44 -9.50 -8.32
C PRO A 185 -0.08 -8.25 -9.04
N VAL A 186 0.36 -7.07 -8.61
CA VAL A 186 -0.01 -5.78 -9.20
C VAL A 186 1.23 -5.03 -9.65
N SER A 187 1.17 -4.40 -10.83
CA SER A 187 2.27 -3.61 -11.38
C SER A 187 2.45 -2.30 -10.62
N ILE A 188 3.71 -1.96 -10.35
CA ILE A 188 4.10 -0.61 -9.95
C ILE A 188 4.12 0.30 -11.19
N ASP A 189 3.64 1.53 -11.04
CA ASP A 189 3.79 2.56 -12.08
C ASP A 189 5.27 2.99 -12.19
N GLU A 190 5.88 2.70 -13.35
CA GLU A 190 7.30 3.00 -13.62
C GLU A 190 7.61 4.51 -13.55
N ASP A 191 6.63 5.36 -13.87
CA ASP A 191 6.80 6.82 -13.83
C ASP A 191 6.99 7.32 -12.39
N GLN A 192 6.40 6.64 -11.40
CA GLN A 192 6.54 6.95 -9.97
C GLN A 192 7.91 6.54 -9.40
N VAL A 193 8.65 5.68 -10.11
CA VAL A 193 9.93 5.12 -9.66
C VAL A 193 11.08 5.54 -10.57
N ALA A 194 11.05 6.79 -11.04
CA ALA A 194 12.15 7.36 -11.80
C ALA A 194 13.45 7.44 -10.98
N GLY A 195 14.59 7.21 -11.66
CA GLY A 195 15.92 7.36 -11.07
C GLY A 195 16.45 6.12 -10.34
N ARG A 196 17.60 6.26 -9.68
CA ARG A 196 18.37 5.11 -9.16
C ARG A 196 17.63 4.32 -8.07
N LEU A 197 16.95 4.99 -7.15
CA LEU A 197 16.21 4.32 -6.07
C LEU A 197 15.07 3.49 -6.64
N GLY A 198 14.33 4.04 -7.61
CA GLY A 198 13.28 3.30 -8.26
C GLY A 198 13.77 2.14 -9.11
N GLN A 199 14.91 2.27 -9.79
CA GLN A 199 15.57 1.14 -10.45
C GLN A 199 15.94 0.01 -9.48
N ALA A 200 16.30 0.33 -8.22
CA ALA A 200 16.55 -0.69 -7.20
C ALA A 200 15.25 -1.39 -6.78
N VAL A 201 14.17 -0.64 -6.55
CA VAL A 201 12.84 -1.20 -6.25
C VAL A 201 12.35 -2.08 -7.39
N LEU A 202 12.45 -1.62 -8.65
CA LEU A 202 12.09 -2.39 -9.84
C LEU A 202 12.95 -3.65 -9.99
N SER A 203 14.26 -3.57 -9.71
CA SER A 203 15.15 -4.74 -9.77
C SER A 203 14.80 -5.78 -8.71
N LEU A 204 14.39 -5.34 -7.52
CA LEU A 204 13.98 -6.22 -6.42
C LEU A 204 12.63 -6.89 -6.69
N THR A 205 11.68 -6.15 -7.25
CA THR A 205 10.28 -6.56 -7.43
C THR A 205 9.97 -7.13 -8.82
N GLY A 206 10.84 -6.89 -9.80
CA GLY A 206 10.50 -7.10 -11.21
C GLY A 206 9.38 -6.18 -11.70
N GLY A 207 9.12 -5.06 -11.01
CA GLY A 207 8.00 -4.15 -11.29
C GLY A 207 6.64 -4.64 -10.79
N ILE A 208 6.60 -5.74 -10.03
CA ILE A 208 5.37 -6.36 -9.54
C ILE A 208 5.43 -6.52 -8.02
N ILE A 209 4.36 -6.16 -7.33
CA ILE A 209 4.21 -6.35 -5.89
C ILE A 209 2.98 -7.18 -5.58
N TRP A 210 2.98 -7.86 -4.44
CA TRP A 210 1.77 -8.49 -3.92
C TRP A 210 0.92 -7.47 -3.17
N ALA A 211 -0.31 -7.28 -3.63
CA ALA A 211 -1.29 -6.41 -2.99
C ALA A 211 -2.62 -7.17 -2.79
N TRP A 212 -3.41 -6.73 -1.82
CA TRP A 212 -4.76 -7.23 -1.62
C TRP A 212 -5.70 -6.62 -2.66
N GLN A 213 -6.04 -7.40 -3.69
CA GLN A 213 -6.94 -6.98 -4.75
C GLN A 213 -8.39 -7.16 -4.29
N VAL A 214 -9.11 -6.05 -4.16
CA VAL A 214 -10.52 -6.06 -3.78
C VAL A 214 -11.38 -6.51 -4.96
N ALA A 215 -12.39 -7.35 -4.69
CA ALA A 215 -13.14 -8.08 -5.71
C ALA A 215 -14.07 -7.19 -6.56
N ASP A 216 -14.69 -6.16 -5.99
CA ASP A 216 -15.60 -5.27 -6.71
C ASP A 216 -15.59 -3.82 -6.22
N PHE A 217 -16.23 -2.95 -7.01
CA PHE A 217 -16.26 -1.51 -6.79
C PHE A 217 -16.94 -1.10 -5.47
N ASN A 218 -18.04 -1.75 -5.09
CA ASN A 218 -18.78 -1.40 -3.87
C ASN A 218 -17.98 -1.78 -2.63
N ILE A 219 -17.34 -2.95 -2.67
CA ILE A 219 -16.39 -3.36 -1.64
C ILE A 219 -15.22 -2.37 -1.58
N ALA A 220 -14.64 -2.00 -2.72
CA ALA A 220 -13.54 -1.04 -2.76
C ALA A 220 -13.95 0.32 -2.16
N LEU A 221 -15.13 0.84 -2.50
CA LEU A 221 -15.66 2.07 -1.90
C LEU A 221 -15.81 1.96 -0.37
N ARG A 222 -16.24 0.81 0.14
CA ARG A 222 -16.36 0.58 1.59
C ARG A 222 -14.98 0.55 2.25
N TRP A 223 -14.03 -0.17 1.67
CA TRP A 223 -12.64 -0.22 2.12
C TRP A 223 -12.00 1.16 2.08
N TRP A 224 -12.20 1.95 1.02
CA TRP A 224 -11.70 3.32 0.92
C TRP A 224 -12.32 4.28 1.92
N LYS A 225 -13.51 4.00 2.43
CA LYS A 225 -14.10 4.69 3.58
C LYS A 225 -13.69 4.09 4.93
N GLN A 226 -12.91 3.01 4.93
CA GLN A 226 -12.47 2.26 6.10
C GLN A 226 -13.61 1.88 7.04
N ARG A 227 -14.74 1.41 6.47
CA ARG A 227 -15.92 0.97 7.24
C ARG A 227 -16.06 -0.55 7.22
N CYS A 228 -16.42 -1.15 8.34
CA CYS A 228 -16.83 -2.56 8.38
C CYS A 228 -18.18 -2.76 7.64
N PRO A 229 -18.57 -4.01 7.33
CA PRO A 229 -19.84 -4.30 6.66
C PRO A 229 -21.07 -3.69 7.38
N GLU A 230 -21.07 -3.68 8.71
CA GLU A 230 -22.17 -3.10 9.51
C GLU A 230 -22.25 -1.57 9.38
N HIS A 231 -21.09 -0.91 9.33
CA HIS A 231 -21.02 0.55 9.25
C HIS A 231 -21.05 1.10 7.82
N HIS A 232 -21.08 0.24 6.79
CA HIS A 232 -21.04 0.67 5.39
C HIS A 232 -22.19 1.61 5.00
N ASN A 233 -23.40 1.27 5.46
CA ASN A 233 -24.64 2.00 5.18
C ASN A 233 -25.14 2.78 6.41
N SER A 234 -24.31 2.86 7.46
CA SER A 234 -24.68 3.57 8.68
C SER A 234 -24.51 5.08 8.51
N SER A 235 -25.38 5.85 9.18
CA SER A 235 -25.23 7.31 9.30
C SER A 235 -24.31 7.71 10.45
N GLU A 236 -23.74 6.76 11.20
CA GLU A 236 -22.86 7.05 12.32
C GLU A 236 -21.57 7.78 11.85
N PRO A 237 -21.17 8.86 12.54
CA PRO A 237 -20.00 9.64 12.17
C PRO A 237 -18.71 8.83 12.31
N ASP A 238 -17.65 9.30 11.66
CA ASP A 238 -16.30 8.77 11.87
C ASP A 238 -15.80 9.16 13.27
N HIS A 239 -15.14 8.23 13.96
CA HIS A 239 -14.43 8.46 15.23
C HIS A 239 -13.03 9.02 15.00
N VAL A 240 -12.35 8.57 13.94
CA VAL A 240 -11.04 9.06 13.49
C VAL A 240 -11.07 9.39 12.00
N PRO A 241 -10.18 10.27 11.50
CA PRO A 241 -10.01 10.47 10.06
C PRO A 241 -9.66 9.16 9.34
N ASN A 242 -9.88 9.13 8.03
CA ASN A 242 -9.48 8.01 7.20
C ASN A 242 -7.96 7.82 7.24
N GLU A 243 -7.51 6.59 7.48
CA GLU A 243 -6.09 6.27 7.68
C GLU A 243 -5.43 5.69 6.42
N PHE A 244 -6.18 5.54 5.32
CA PHE A 244 -5.58 5.14 4.05
C PHE A 244 -4.87 6.32 3.39
N VAL A 245 -3.62 6.08 2.98
CA VAL A 245 -2.85 7.02 2.16
C VAL A 245 -2.59 6.41 0.77
N PRO A 246 -2.40 7.24 -0.28
CA PRO A 246 -1.93 6.76 -1.57
C PRO A 246 -0.61 5.99 -1.41
N PHE A 247 -0.51 4.83 -2.05
CA PHE A 247 0.74 4.06 -2.03
C PHE A 247 1.72 4.63 -3.06
N HIS A 248 2.86 5.11 -2.57
CA HIS A 248 4.01 5.47 -3.38
C HIS A 248 5.19 4.49 -3.11
N PRO A 249 5.73 3.78 -4.13
CA PRO A 249 6.72 2.71 -3.93
C PRO A 249 8.03 3.15 -3.27
N LEU A 250 8.50 4.37 -3.54
CA LEU A 250 9.73 4.89 -2.92
C LEU A 250 9.54 5.34 -1.47
N ARG A 251 8.32 5.71 -1.09
CA ARG A 251 7.97 6.17 0.27
C ARG A 251 7.62 5.01 1.18
N HIS A 252 7.04 3.96 0.60
CA HIS A 252 6.55 2.78 1.30
C HIS A 252 7.35 1.52 0.91
N ASP A 253 8.63 1.69 0.58
CA ASP A 253 9.51 0.60 0.13
C ASP A 253 9.63 -0.51 1.17
N ALA A 254 9.62 -0.16 2.46
CA ALA A 254 9.60 -1.09 3.58
C ALA A 254 8.36 -2.02 3.62
N TYR A 255 7.27 -1.64 2.96
CA TYR A 255 6.01 -2.39 2.93
C TYR A 255 5.75 -3.05 1.57
N VAL A 256 6.75 -3.04 0.68
CA VAL A 256 6.70 -3.73 -0.60
C VAL A 256 6.84 -5.23 -0.36
N LEU A 257 5.79 -5.97 -0.72
CA LEU A 257 5.77 -7.42 -0.62
C LEU A 257 6.21 -8.05 -1.95
N THR A 258 7.38 -8.70 -1.94
CA THR A 258 7.92 -9.47 -3.09
C THR A 258 7.38 -10.89 -3.15
N GLU A 259 6.85 -11.40 -2.03
CA GLU A 259 6.27 -12.73 -1.92
C GLU A 259 4.82 -12.63 -1.45
N ARG A 260 4.00 -13.60 -1.87
CA ARG A 260 2.59 -13.67 -1.47
C ARG A 260 2.50 -13.97 0.03
N PRO A 261 1.76 -13.17 0.82
CA PRO A 261 1.47 -13.49 2.20
C PRO A 261 0.72 -14.82 2.36
N THR A 262 1.07 -15.60 3.38
CA THR A 262 0.45 -16.90 3.69
C THR A 262 -0.58 -16.76 4.80
N GLY A 263 -1.56 -17.66 4.88
CA GLY A 263 -2.59 -17.64 5.93
C GLY A 263 -3.86 -16.85 5.60
N TYR A 264 -3.94 -16.24 4.42
CA TYR A 264 -5.13 -15.52 3.92
C TYR A 264 -5.99 -16.34 2.96
N ASP A 265 -5.55 -17.56 2.66
CA ASP A 265 -6.37 -18.49 1.91
C ASP A 265 -7.51 -18.91 2.83
N LEU A 266 -8.74 -18.60 2.44
CA LEU A 266 -9.92 -19.19 3.05
C LEU A 266 -9.71 -20.71 3.04
N ILE A 267 -9.67 -21.32 4.24
CA ILE A 267 -9.66 -22.78 4.38
C ILE A 267 -10.81 -23.28 3.53
N SER A 268 -10.48 -23.91 2.42
CA SER A 268 -11.45 -24.41 1.46
C SER A 268 -12.08 -25.67 2.04
N GLU A 269 -13.01 -25.53 2.98
CA GLU A 269 -14.02 -26.57 3.18
C GLU A 269 -15.01 -26.60 2.01
N THR A 270 -15.02 -25.60 1.12
CA THR A 270 -15.91 -25.56 -0.05
C THR A 270 -15.30 -24.86 -1.27
N ARG A 271 -14.09 -25.25 -1.70
CA ARG A 271 -13.67 -25.08 -3.11
C ARG A 271 -13.16 -26.40 -3.67
N GLY A 272 -14.11 -27.33 -3.82
CA GLY A 272 -13.88 -28.66 -4.38
C GLY A 272 -15.12 -29.21 -5.08
N GLY A 273 -15.87 -28.35 -5.75
CA GLY A 273 -16.97 -28.76 -6.60
C GLY A 273 -17.42 -27.58 -7.43
N VAL A 274 -17.24 -27.67 -8.75
CA VAL A 274 -18.13 -26.94 -9.64
C VAL A 274 -19.52 -27.50 -9.34
N VAL A 275 -20.28 -26.80 -8.50
CA VAL A 275 -21.72 -27.04 -8.42
C VAL A 275 -22.26 -26.50 -9.73
N ILE A 276 -22.32 -27.38 -10.73
CA ILE A 276 -23.30 -27.23 -11.78
C ILE A 276 -24.62 -27.25 -11.01
N HIS A 277 -25.18 -26.06 -10.75
CA HIS A 277 -26.56 -25.99 -10.33
C HIS A 277 -27.34 -26.66 -11.46
N ASP A 278 -27.89 -27.85 -11.20
CA ASP A 278 -29.08 -28.27 -11.92
C ASP A 278 -30.06 -27.13 -11.70
N GLY A 279 -30.21 -26.27 -12.72
CA GLY A 279 -31.14 -25.15 -12.67
C GLY A 279 -32.49 -25.66 -12.17
N PRO A 280 -33.29 -24.81 -11.50
CA PRO A 280 -34.48 -25.24 -10.77
C PRO A 280 -35.28 -26.27 -11.58
N THR A 281 -35.40 -27.49 -11.04
CA THR A 281 -35.92 -28.67 -11.74
C THR A 281 -37.40 -28.54 -12.12
N THR A 282 -38.07 -27.49 -11.64
CA THR A 282 -39.47 -27.21 -11.91
C THR A 282 -39.62 -25.80 -12.48
N ARG A 283 -39.87 -25.71 -13.78
CA ARG A 283 -40.36 -24.49 -14.42
C ARG A 283 -41.88 -24.46 -14.32
N THR A 284 -42.44 -23.40 -13.76
CA THR A 284 -43.90 -23.21 -13.79
C THR A 284 -44.29 -22.61 -15.13
N THR A 285 -45.17 -23.28 -15.87
CA THR A 285 -45.68 -22.80 -17.17
C THR A 285 -46.92 -21.94 -16.95
N CYS A 286 -47.08 -20.88 -17.74
CA CYS A 286 -48.30 -20.07 -17.72
C CYS A 286 -49.53 -20.94 -17.99
N ALA A 287 -50.58 -20.80 -17.19
CA ALA A 287 -51.82 -21.58 -17.28
C ALA A 287 -52.63 -21.33 -18.57
N THR A 288 -52.23 -20.36 -19.41
CA THR A 288 -52.93 -20.08 -20.67
C THR A 288 -52.53 -21.13 -21.73
N PRO A 289 -53.49 -21.88 -22.33
CA PRO A 289 -53.22 -23.00 -23.24
C PRO A 289 -52.38 -22.71 -24.50
N SER A 290 -52.12 -21.43 -24.79
CA SER A 290 -51.32 -20.96 -25.94
C SER A 290 -50.13 -20.09 -25.55
N CYS A 291 -49.80 -19.98 -24.26
CA CYS A 291 -48.68 -19.19 -23.77
C CYS A 291 -47.50 -20.08 -23.39
N SER A 292 -46.34 -19.83 -23.98
CA SER A 292 -45.09 -20.54 -23.68
C SER A 292 -44.22 -19.86 -22.62
N ASN A 293 -44.71 -18.79 -21.98
CA ASN A 293 -43.95 -18.12 -20.93
C ASN A 293 -43.85 -19.02 -19.69
N THR A 294 -42.64 -19.11 -19.16
CA THR A 294 -42.29 -19.91 -17.98
C THR A 294 -41.70 -19.03 -16.90
N SER A 295 -41.80 -19.46 -15.65
CA SER A 295 -41.11 -18.85 -14.52
C SER A 295 -40.22 -19.86 -13.81
N LEU A 296 -39.08 -19.36 -13.30
CA LEU A 296 -38.16 -20.13 -12.46
C LEU A 296 -38.64 -20.18 -10.99
N LEU A 297 -39.67 -19.41 -10.64
CA LEU A 297 -40.32 -19.45 -9.33
C LEU A 297 -41.48 -20.46 -9.36
N ALA A 298 -41.66 -21.18 -8.25
CA ALA A 298 -42.79 -22.08 -8.06
C ALA A 298 -44.06 -21.25 -7.85
N TYR A 299 -45.03 -21.39 -8.75
CA TYR A 299 -46.37 -20.80 -8.61
C TYR A 299 -47.44 -21.90 -8.68
N PRO A 300 -48.68 -21.64 -8.21
CA PRO A 300 -49.80 -22.55 -8.41
C PRO A 300 -50.10 -22.79 -9.89
N ASP A 301 -50.77 -23.90 -10.22
CA ASP A 301 -51.18 -24.25 -11.60
C ASP A 301 -52.09 -23.21 -12.28
N THR A 302 -52.64 -22.27 -11.50
CA THR A 302 -53.46 -21.15 -11.99
C THR A 302 -52.63 -19.91 -12.33
N TRP A 303 -51.30 -19.99 -12.29
CA TRP A 303 -50.45 -18.83 -12.53
C TRP A 303 -50.50 -18.36 -13.97
N LEU A 304 -50.60 -17.04 -14.14
CA LEU A 304 -50.53 -16.37 -15.43
C LEU A 304 -49.28 -15.52 -15.50
N CYS A 305 -48.56 -15.61 -16.61
CA CYS A 305 -47.50 -14.65 -16.89
C CYS A 305 -48.08 -13.23 -17.02
N TRP A 306 -47.23 -12.23 -16.84
CA TRP A 306 -47.62 -10.82 -16.87
C TRP A 306 -48.39 -10.41 -18.14
N GLN A 307 -48.10 -11.02 -19.29
CA GLN A 307 -48.80 -10.76 -20.55
C GLN A 307 -50.23 -11.32 -20.56
N CYS A 308 -50.40 -12.55 -20.07
CA CYS A 308 -51.70 -13.21 -20.01
C CYS A 308 -52.59 -12.58 -18.94
N GLU A 309 -52.02 -12.23 -17.78
CA GLU A 309 -52.71 -11.51 -16.72
C GLU A 309 -53.20 -10.13 -17.22
N LYS A 310 -52.36 -9.39 -17.95
CA LYS A 310 -52.75 -8.12 -18.57
C LYS A 310 -53.89 -8.30 -19.58
N ARG A 311 -53.87 -9.37 -20.38
CA ARG A 311 -54.90 -9.69 -21.36
C ARG A 311 -56.23 -10.10 -20.70
N GLU A 312 -56.17 -10.84 -19.60
CA GLU A 312 -57.36 -11.24 -18.84
C GLU A 312 -58.00 -10.04 -18.14
N ARG A 313 -57.19 -9.18 -17.49
CA ARG A 313 -57.67 -7.90 -16.94
C ARG A 313 -58.34 -7.02 -18.00
N TYR A 314 -57.87 -7.08 -19.25
CA TYR A 314 -58.52 -6.38 -20.36
C TYR A 314 -59.85 -7.03 -20.75
N ARG A 315 -59.90 -8.37 -20.92
CA ARG A 315 -61.13 -9.12 -21.21
C ARG A 315 -62.19 -8.88 -20.13
N HIS A 316 -61.81 -8.91 -18.86
CA HIS A 316 -62.73 -8.67 -17.74
C HIS A 316 -63.32 -7.26 -17.78
N ARG A 317 -62.49 -6.24 -18.03
CA ARG A 317 -62.96 -4.85 -18.22
C ARG A 317 -63.92 -4.71 -19.39
N VAL A 318 -63.62 -5.36 -20.52
CA VAL A 318 -64.50 -5.36 -21.70
C VAL A 318 -65.81 -6.08 -21.38
N HIS A 319 -65.77 -7.26 -20.76
CA HIS A 319 -66.97 -8.01 -20.38
C HIS A 319 -67.85 -7.23 -19.40
N GLN A 320 -67.28 -6.63 -18.36
CA GLN A 320 -68.00 -5.75 -17.44
C GLN A 320 -68.68 -4.58 -18.16
N ARG A 321 -68.05 -4.03 -19.20
CA ARG A 321 -68.65 -2.99 -20.05
C ARG A 321 -69.84 -3.52 -20.84
N TRP A 322 -69.75 -4.71 -21.43
CA TRP A 322 -70.86 -5.35 -22.15
C TRP A 322 -72.03 -5.71 -21.21
N VAL A 323 -71.75 -6.27 -20.03
CA VAL A 323 -72.79 -6.59 -19.03
C VAL A 323 -73.52 -5.33 -18.58
N LYS A 324 -72.79 -4.23 -18.32
CA LYS A 324 -73.42 -2.93 -17.99
C LYS A 324 -74.30 -2.42 -19.13
N LEU A 325 -73.83 -2.51 -20.37
CA LEU A 325 -74.60 -2.07 -21.55
C LEU A 325 -75.85 -2.93 -21.79
N ALA A 326 -75.78 -4.24 -21.55
CA ALA A 326 -76.91 -5.15 -21.64
C ALA A 326 -77.95 -4.91 -20.52
N ALA A 327 -77.50 -4.64 -19.28
CA ALA A 327 -78.38 -4.29 -18.17
C ALA A 327 -79.11 -2.95 -18.37
N THR A 328 -78.54 -2.03 -19.16
CA THR A 328 -79.21 -0.77 -19.56
C THR A 328 -80.12 -0.90 -20.77
N ALA A 329 -80.22 -2.08 -21.39
CA ALA A 329 -80.96 -2.30 -22.64
C ALA A 329 -82.24 -3.18 -22.47
N GLU A 330 -82.74 -3.38 -21.25
CA GLU A 330 -84.07 -3.99 -21.07
C GLU A 330 -85.17 -3.08 -21.66
N PRO A 331 -86.14 -3.65 -22.40
CA PRO A 331 -87.06 -2.89 -23.22
C PRO A 331 -88.17 -2.24 -22.41
N THR A 332 -88.25 -0.91 -22.47
CA THR A 332 -89.50 -0.19 -22.27
C THR A 332 -90.48 -0.60 -23.37
N GLY A 333 -91.42 -1.49 -23.04
CA GLY A 333 -92.46 -1.90 -23.97
C GLY A 333 -93.57 -2.71 -23.33
N SER A 334 -94.51 -2.05 -22.66
CA SER A 334 -95.93 -2.43 -22.74
C SER A 334 -96.81 -1.21 -22.55
N THR A 335 -97.35 -0.79 -23.70
CA THR A 335 -98.40 0.19 -23.96
C THR A 335 -99.73 -0.21 -23.32
N PRO A 336 -100.72 0.68 -23.29
CA PRO A 336 -101.73 0.63 -24.34
C PRO A 336 -101.80 1.87 -25.24
#